data_AF-X1H687-F1
#
_entry.id   AF-X1H687-F1
#
_cell.length_a   1.000
_cell.length_b   1.000
_cell.length_c   1.000
_cell.angle_alpha   90.00
_cell.angle_beta   90.00
_cell.angle_gamma   90.00
#
_symmetry.space_group_name_H-M   'P 1'
#
loop_
_entity.id
_entity.type
_entity.pdbx_description
1 polymer ?
#
loop_
_entity_poly.entity_id
_entity_poly.type
_entity_poly.pdbx_seq_one_letter_code
_entity_poly.pdbx_strand_id
1 'polypeptide(L)'
;LYYSLMHSQEVIQNIKFLSIEHNINLMHELRDESSLNSLLELARSEKDWNNLREYLQIFNEYSTYLTQKQKMITLRYLYEQLTHPEDEIRRRSAKLIGLLIATFDEDYRKEIPRNVSLKALTITSFNLLERYLKYFLQPDHKKLALHQSRIYSEIKLLLNSWKRMFERTQ
;
A
#
# COMPACT_ATOMS: atom_id res chain seq x y z
N LEU A 1 9.91 -4.81 -37.29
CA LEU A 1 8.81 -5.17 -38.23
C LEU A 1 8.44 -6.63 -37.97
N TYR A 2 7.42 -6.96 -37.17
CA TYR A 2 6.65 -8.24 -37.18
C TYR A 2 5.53 -8.23 -36.12
N TYR A 3 4.61 -7.26 -36.17
CA TYR A 3 3.38 -7.28 -35.36
C TYR A 3 2.11 -7.46 -36.22
N SER A 4 2.25 -7.67 -37.53
CA SER A 4 1.13 -7.61 -38.48
C SER A 4 0.41 -8.94 -38.75
N LEU A 5 0.81 -10.06 -38.12
CA LEU A 5 0.31 -11.39 -38.48
C LEU A 5 -0.22 -12.24 -37.32
N MET A 6 -0.27 -11.74 -36.09
CA MET A 6 -1.03 -12.43 -35.04
C MET A 6 -2.50 -12.02 -35.16
N HIS A 7 -3.39 -13.01 -35.23
CA HIS A 7 -4.83 -12.77 -35.16
C HIS A 7 -5.10 -11.97 -33.89
N SER A 8 -5.93 -10.93 -33.96
CA SER A 8 -6.17 -9.99 -32.84
C SER A 8 -6.46 -10.69 -31.50
N GLN A 9 -7.06 -11.88 -31.54
CA GLN A 9 -7.28 -12.74 -30.38
C GLN A 9 -6.02 -13.36 -29.76
N GLU A 10 -5.02 -13.77 -30.55
CA GLU A 10 -3.74 -14.31 -30.04
C GLU A 10 -2.91 -13.22 -29.36
N VAL A 11 -2.91 -12.00 -29.90
CA VAL A 11 -2.28 -10.85 -29.24
C VAL A 11 -2.96 -10.56 -27.89
N ILE A 12 -4.29 -10.55 -27.87
CA ILE A 12 -5.06 -10.36 -26.63
C ILE A 12 -4.77 -11.47 -25.62
N GLN A 13 -4.68 -12.74 -26.06
CA GLN A 13 -4.37 -13.84 -25.16
C GLN A 13 -2.95 -13.77 -24.61
N ASN A 14 -1.96 -13.43 -25.43
CA ASN A 14 -0.58 -13.26 -24.96
C ASN A 14 -0.47 -12.11 -23.95
N ILE A 15 -1.14 -10.99 -24.18
CA ILE A 15 -1.20 -9.89 -23.20
C ILE A 15 -1.85 -10.34 -21.89
N LYS A 16 -2.93 -11.14 -21.95
CA LYS A 16 -3.57 -11.71 -20.75
C LYS A 16 -2.61 -12.63 -19.99
N PHE A 17 -1.92 -13.55 -20.67
CA PHE A 17 -0.96 -14.46 -20.02
C PHE A 17 0.19 -13.71 -19.37
N LEU A 18 0.78 -12.71 -20.05
CA LEU A 18 1.83 -11.86 -19.49
C LEU A 18 1.34 -11.10 -18.24
N SER A 19 0.10 -10.59 -18.29
CA SER A 19 -0.50 -9.90 -17.14
C SER A 19 -0.75 -10.84 -15.96
N ILE A 20 -1.16 -12.08 -16.23
CA ILE A 20 -1.37 -13.12 -15.20
C ILE A 20 -0.04 -13.51 -14.57
N GLU A 21 0.99 -13.78 -15.38
CA GLU A 21 2.33 -14.14 -14.91
C GLU A 21 2.94 -13.01 -14.06
N HIS A 22 2.84 -11.77 -14.54
CA HIS A 22 3.27 -10.59 -13.78
C HIS A 22 2.57 -10.50 -12.42
N ASN A 23 1.26 -10.74 -12.38
CA ASN A 23 0.50 -10.71 -11.14
C ASN A 23 0.88 -11.85 -10.19
N ILE A 24 1.16 -13.05 -10.71
CA ILE A 24 1.64 -14.19 -9.92
C ILE A 24 3.00 -13.86 -9.31
N ASN A 25 3.92 -13.27 -10.09
CA ASN A 25 5.23 -12.85 -9.60
C ASN A 25 5.11 -11.76 -8.53
N LEU A 26 4.25 -10.76 -8.71
CA LEU A 26 4.01 -9.74 -7.69
C LEU A 26 3.38 -10.33 -6.41
N MET A 27 2.44 -11.28 -6.55
CA MET A 27 1.90 -11.99 -5.39
C MET A 27 2.96 -12.83 -4.68
N HIS A 28 3.92 -13.40 -5.41
CA HIS A 28 5.06 -14.12 -4.85
C HIS A 28 5.97 -13.18 -4.04
N GLU A 29 6.30 -12.01 -4.58
CA GLU A 29 7.10 -10.99 -3.87
C GLU A 29 6.36 -10.39 -2.66
N LEU A 30 5.02 -10.48 -2.63
CA LEU A 30 4.17 -10.03 -1.52
C LEU A 30 3.61 -11.20 -0.69
N ARG A 31 4.20 -12.40 -0.80
CA ARG A 31 3.69 -13.61 -0.16
C ARG A 31 3.80 -13.54 1.35
N ASP A 32 4.95 -13.11 1.85
CA ASP A 32 5.27 -13.08 3.28
C ASP A 32 5.95 -11.76 3.67
N GLU A 33 6.27 -11.64 4.96
CA GLU A 33 6.86 -10.43 5.54
C GLU A 33 8.30 -10.20 5.07
N SER A 34 9.05 -11.26 4.77
CA SER A 34 10.45 -11.16 4.33
C SER A 34 10.55 -10.62 2.91
N SER A 35 9.76 -11.20 2.00
CA SER A 35 9.68 -10.76 0.60
C SER A 35 9.15 -9.32 0.51
N LEU A 36 8.11 -8.98 1.27
CA LEU A 36 7.59 -7.62 1.34
C LEU A 36 8.64 -6.62 1.83
N ASN A 37 9.38 -6.94 2.90
CA ASN A 37 10.43 -6.05 3.39
C ASN A 37 11.51 -5.83 2.33
N SER A 38 11.93 -6.88 1.63
CA SER A 38 12.92 -6.78 0.55
C SER A 38 12.44 -5.81 -0.55
N LEU A 39 11.16 -5.92 -0.95
CA LEU A 39 10.56 -5.02 -1.93
C LEU A 39 10.47 -3.56 -1.43
N LEU A 40 10.15 -3.36 -0.16
CA LEU A 40 10.14 -2.04 0.46
C LEU A 40 11.53 -1.42 0.55
N GLU A 41 12.58 -2.22 0.82
CA GLU A 41 13.96 -1.72 0.79
C GLU A 41 14.40 -1.31 -0.61
N LEU A 42 14.04 -2.09 -1.64
CA LEU A 42 14.27 -1.69 -3.04
C LEU A 42 13.62 -0.34 -3.32
N ALA A 43 12.34 -0.18 -2.94
CA ALA A 43 11.61 1.07 -3.10
C ALA A 43 12.23 2.22 -2.28
N ARG A 44 12.79 1.98 -1.08
CA ARG A 44 13.51 3.00 -0.30
C ARG A 44 14.81 3.45 -0.98
N SER A 45 15.49 2.53 -1.66
CA SER A 45 16.76 2.81 -2.32
C SER A 45 16.61 3.48 -3.70
N GLU A 46 15.40 3.53 -4.22
CA GLU A 46 15.09 4.12 -5.52
C GLU A 46 15.26 5.64 -5.51
N LYS A 47 15.96 6.16 -6.52
CA LYS A 47 16.26 7.59 -6.67
C LYS A 47 15.33 8.28 -7.66
N ASP A 48 14.84 7.53 -8.66
CA ASP A 48 13.88 8.07 -9.61
C ASP A 48 12.49 8.03 -9.00
N TRP A 49 11.90 9.21 -8.81
CA TRP A 49 10.56 9.33 -8.25
C TRP A 49 9.48 8.69 -9.15
N ASN A 50 9.72 8.53 -10.45
CA ASN A 50 8.81 7.79 -11.35
C ASN A 50 8.79 6.30 -11.01
N ASN A 51 9.96 5.70 -10.76
CA ASN A 51 10.03 4.31 -10.34
C ASN A 51 9.41 4.12 -8.95
N LEU A 52 9.68 5.04 -8.01
CA LEU A 52 9.05 5.04 -6.69
C LEU A 52 7.51 5.14 -6.78
N ARG A 53 7.01 5.94 -7.73
CA ARG A 53 5.58 6.05 -8.03
C ARG A 53 4.99 4.70 -8.47
N GLU A 54 5.71 3.93 -9.29
CA GLU A 54 5.27 2.60 -9.73
C GLU A 54 5.28 1.59 -8.56
N TYR A 55 6.27 1.65 -7.66
CA TYR A 55 6.21 0.86 -6.41
C TYR A 55 4.97 1.18 -5.58
N LEU A 56 4.64 2.47 -5.40
CA LEU A 56 3.42 2.88 -4.70
C LEU A 56 2.15 2.42 -5.41
N GLN A 57 2.17 2.34 -6.74
CA GLN A 57 1.06 1.79 -7.52
C GLN A 57 0.87 0.29 -7.24
N ILE A 58 1.95 -0.49 -7.24
CA ILE A 58 1.94 -1.91 -6.88
C ILE A 58 1.40 -2.10 -5.46
N PHE A 59 1.90 -1.35 -4.47
CA PHE A 59 1.39 -1.47 -3.10
C PHE A 59 -0.10 -1.12 -2.97
N ASN A 60 -0.59 -0.18 -3.79
CA ASN A 60 -2.01 0.16 -3.84
C ASN A 60 -2.86 -0.97 -4.44
N GLU A 61 -2.44 -1.52 -5.58
CA GLU A 61 -3.15 -2.61 -6.28
C GLU A 61 -3.22 -3.89 -5.44
N TYR A 62 -2.16 -4.18 -4.68
CA TYR A 62 -2.09 -5.41 -3.89
C TYR A 62 -2.48 -5.23 -2.42
N SER A 63 -2.96 -4.04 -2.04
CA SER A 63 -3.32 -3.69 -0.66
C SER A 63 -4.37 -4.62 -0.03
N THR A 64 -5.33 -5.11 -0.83
CA THR A 64 -6.37 -6.06 -0.42
C THR A 64 -5.82 -7.45 -0.14
N TYR A 65 -4.64 -7.77 -0.68
CA TYR A 65 -3.99 -9.07 -0.55
C TYR A 65 -2.94 -9.11 0.58
N LEU A 66 -2.79 -8.03 1.33
CA LEU A 66 -1.88 -7.96 2.46
C LEU A 66 -2.55 -8.48 3.73
N THR A 67 -1.84 -9.33 4.47
CA THR A 67 -2.23 -9.67 5.84
C THR A 67 -2.09 -8.44 6.75
N GLN A 68 -2.74 -8.43 7.92
CA GLN A 68 -2.61 -7.31 8.86
C GLN A 68 -1.16 -6.98 9.23
N LYS A 69 -0.31 -7.99 9.43
CA LYS A 69 1.12 -7.79 9.72
C LYS A 69 1.83 -7.10 8.56
N GLN A 70 1.54 -7.52 7.32
CA GLN A 70 2.06 -6.87 6.12
C GLN A 70 1.54 -5.43 6.00
N LYS A 71 0.24 -5.18 6.23
CA LYS A 71 -0.33 -3.82 6.28
C LYS A 71 0.41 -2.93 7.29
N MET A 72 0.74 -3.45 8.48
CA MET A 72 1.52 -2.72 9.48
C MET A 72 2.94 -2.37 9.01
N ILE A 73 3.62 -3.28 8.31
CA ILE A 73 4.93 -3.02 7.72
C ILE A 73 4.82 -1.90 6.67
N THR A 74 3.89 -2.03 5.72
CA THR A 74 3.68 -1.08 4.64
C THR A 74 3.28 0.31 5.17
N LEU A 75 2.41 0.38 6.18
CA LEU A 75 1.98 1.64 6.80
C LEU A 75 3.16 2.46 7.36
N ARG A 76 4.15 1.79 7.99
CA ARG A 76 5.36 2.46 8.49
C ARG A 76 6.18 3.07 7.35
N TYR A 77 6.42 2.28 6.30
CA TYR A 77 7.10 2.76 5.10
C TYR A 77 6.40 3.96 4.47
N LEU A 78 5.08 3.90 4.29
CA LEU A 78 4.33 5.00 3.68
C LEU A 78 4.39 6.29 4.51
N TYR A 79 4.43 6.17 5.84
CA TYR A 79 4.59 7.33 6.72
C TYR A 79 5.96 8.00 6.57
N GLU A 80 7.01 7.23 6.31
CA GLU A 80 8.34 7.77 5.97
C GLU A 80 8.28 8.61 4.68
N GLN A 81 7.54 8.12 3.66
CA GLN A 81 7.37 8.78 2.37
C GLN A 81 6.59 10.10 2.42
N LEU A 82 5.89 10.41 3.51
CA LEU A 82 5.22 11.70 3.70
C LEU A 82 6.19 12.88 3.83
N THR A 83 7.50 12.64 3.93
CA THR A 83 8.50 13.71 3.96
C THR A 83 9.21 13.93 2.61
N HIS A 84 8.89 13.09 1.62
CA HIS A 84 9.49 13.09 0.29
C HIS A 84 9.37 14.46 -0.41
N PRO A 85 10.39 14.92 -1.17
CA PRO A 85 10.35 16.19 -1.88
C PRO A 85 9.18 16.29 -2.87
N GLU A 86 8.91 15.21 -3.60
CA GLU A 86 7.84 15.18 -4.59
C GLU A 86 6.44 15.08 -3.98
N ASP A 87 5.59 16.03 -4.35
CA ASP A 87 4.20 16.14 -3.87
C ASP A 87 3.35 14.93 -4.29
N GLU A 88 3.57 14.38 -5.48
CA GLU A 88 2.83 13.19 -5.93
C GLU A 88 3.08 11.99 -5.01
N ILE A 89 4.33 11.75 -4.62
CA ILE A 89 4.73 10.65 -3.73
C ILE A 89 4.05 10.78 -2.37
N ARG A 90 4.07 11.99 -1.78
CA ARG A 90 3.40 12.25 -0.50
C ARG A 90 1.89 12.01 -0.57
N ARG A 91 1.24 12.55 -1.61
CA ARG A 91 -0.21 12.40 -1.81
C ARG A 91 -0.63 10.95 -2.01
N ARG A 92 0.12 10.18 -2.81
CA ARG A 92 -0.11 8.74 -3.01
C ARG A 92 0.05 7.97 -1.70
N SER A 93 1.10 8.27 -0.95
CA SER A 93 1.37 7.63 0.34
C SER A 93 0.25 7.90 1.35
N ALA A 94 -0.20 9.14 1.49
CA ALA A 94 -1.30 9.49 2.40
C ALA A 94 -2.62 8.81 2.04
N LYS A 95 -2.95 8.72 0.74
CA LYS A 95 -4.14 7.99 0.27
C LYS A 95 -4.04 6.50 0.60
N LEU A 96 -2.88 5.89 0.37
CA LEU A 96 -2.68 4.47 0.62
C LEU A 96 -2.69 4.15 2.13
N ILE A 97 -2.18 5.05 2.98
CA ILE A 97 -2.33 4.93 4.44
C ILE A 97 -3.82 4.86 4.82
N GLY A 98 -4.65 5.78 4.29
CA GLY A 98 -6.10 5.76 4.57
C GLY A 98 -6.78 4.47 4.12
N LEU A 99 -6.42 3.95 2.94
CA LEU A 99 -6.94 2.69 2.39
C LEU A 99 -6.56 1.48 3.27
N LEU A 100 -5.28 1.38 3.66
CA LEU A 100 -4.80 0.26 4.47
C LEU A 100 -5.41 0.25 5.88
N ILE A 101 -5.63 1.43 6.47
CA ILE A 101 -6.31 1.56 7.77
C ILE A 101 -7.78 1.15 7.64
N ALA A 102 -8.49 1.63 6.61
CA ALA A 102 -9.92 1.34 6.44
C ALA A 102 -10.20 -0.16 6.21
N THR A 103 -9.29 -0.84 5.50
CA THR A 103 -9.40 -2.27 5.20
C THR A 103 -8.68 -3.14 6.24
N PHE A 104 -8.17 -2.56 7.33
CA PHE A 104 -7.26 -3.28 8.24
C PHE A 104 -7.91 -4.51 8.89
N ASP A 105 -9.19 -4.39 9.26
CA ASP A 105 -9.93 -5.46 9.92
C ASP A 105 -10.51 -6.48 8.93
N GLU A 106 -10.32 -6.30 7.62
CA GLU A 106 -10.73 -7.30 6.63
C GLU A 106 -9.87 -8.57 6.76
N ASP A 107 -10.54 -9.70 7.02
CA ASP A 107 -9.92 -11.02 7.08
C ASP A 107 -9.50 -11.48 5.67
N TYR A 108 -8.29 -11.10 5.26
CA TYR A 108 -7.70 -11.67 4.07
C TYR A 108 -7.13 -13.07 4.34
N ARG A 109 -7.83 -14.09 3.84
CA ARG A 109 -7.57 -15.53 4.04
C ARG A 109 -6.41 -16.06 3.18
N LYS A 110 -5.20 -15.52 3.32
CA LYS A 110 -4.00 -16.17 2.75
C LYS A 110 -3.65 -17.48 3.48
N GLU A 111 -4.04 -17.65 4.75
CA GLU A 111 -3.46 -18.71 5.62
C GLU A 111 -4.41 -19.43 6.59
N ILE A 112 -5.73 -19.32 6.47
CA ILE A 112 -6.63 -19.82 7.53
C ILE A 112 -7.56 -20.93 7.02
N PRO A 113 -7.27 -22.22 7.34
CA PRO A 113 -8.23 -23.30 7.19
C PRO A 113 -9.53 -22.97 7.92
N ARG A 114 -10.68 -23.36 7.35
CA ARG A 114 -12.03 -23.02 7.87
C ARG A 114 -12.27 -23.33 9.35
N ASN A 115 -11.43 -24.16 9.98
CA ASN A 115 -11.58 -24.67 11.34
C ASN A 115 -10.62 -24.03 12.37
N VAL A 116 -9.88 -22.97 12.03
CA VAL A 116 -8.98 -22.30 12.97
C VAL A 116 -9.64 -21.05 13.54
N SER A 117 -9.85 -21.04 14.86
CA SER A 117 -10.24 -19.82 15.60
C SER A 117 -9.07 -18.85 15.60
N LEU A 118 -9.22 -17.70 14.93
CA LEU A 118 -8.27 -16.61 15.02
C LEU A 118 -8.19 -16.10 16.46
N LYS A 119 -6.97 -15.82 16.92
CA LYS A 119 -6.74 -15.11 18.18
C LYS A 119 -7.34 -13.71 18.03
N ALA A 120 -8.10 -13.24 19.01
CA ALA A 120 -8.70 -11.90 18.99
C ALA A 120 -7.64 -10.83 18.67
N LEU A 121 -7.97 -9.95 17.73
CA LEU A 121 -7.08 -8.90 17.25
C LEU A 121 -6.71 -7.96 18.39
N THR A 122 -5.41 -7.72 18.59
CA THR A 122 -4.91 -6.78 19.62
C THR A 122 -5.07 -5.31 19.18
N ILE A 123 -5.17 -5.05 17.88
CA ILE A 123 -5.25 -3.70 17.30
C ILE A 123 -6.35 -3.69 16.24
N THR A 124 -7.26 -2.72 16.31
CA THR A 124 -8.34 -2.51 15.32
C THR A 124 -8.00 -1.41 14.31
N SER A 125 -8.73 -1.35 13.20
CA SER A 125 -8.68 -0.24 12.24
C SER A 125 -8.87 1.13 12.91
N PHE A 126 -9.79 1.25 13.87
CA PHE A 126 -10.02 2.48 14.62
C PHE A 126 -8.81 2.87 15.48
N ASN A 127 -8.19 1.91 16.17
CA ASN A 127 -6.97 2.18 16.94
C ASN A 127 -5.83 2.66 16.03
N LEU A 128 -5.71 2.08 14.83
CA LEU A 128 -4.74 2.55 13.85
C LEU A 128 -5.04 3.94 13.32
N LEU A 129 -6.31 4.24 13.01
CA LEU A 129 -6.70 5.57 12.59
C LEU A 129 -6.31 6.61 13.64
N GLU A 130 -6.67 6.39 14.90
CA GLU A 130 -6.33 7.30 16.00
C GLU A 130 -4.80 7.50 16.11
N ARG A 131 -4.03 6.41 16.03
CA ARG A 131 -2.57 6.45 16.07
C ARG A 131 -1.98 7.26 14.91
N TYR A 132 -2.43 7.03 13.68
CA TYR A 132 -1.92 7.74 12.52
C TYR A 132 -2.38 9.20 12.48
N LEU A 133 -3.58 9.53 12.97
CA LEU A 133 -3.99 10.92 13.13
C LEU A 133 -3.07 11.68 14.09
N LYS A 134 -2.68 11.06 15.22
CA LYS A 134 -1.68 11.65 16.13
C LYS A 134 -0.35 11.88 15.41
N TYR A 135 0.11 10.94 14.60
CA TYR A 135 1.34 11.11 13.81
C TYR A 135 1.26 12.25 12.79
N PHE A 136 0.12 12.45 12.13
CA PHE A 136 -0.07 13.52 11.18
C PHE A 136 -0.22 14.91 11.84
N LEU A 137 -0.92 14.97 12.97
CA LEU A 137 -1.21 16.22 13.69
C LEU A 137 -0.04 16.67 14.57
N GLN A 138 0.74 15.72 15.07
CA GLN A 138 1.90 15.94 15.94
C GLN A 138 3.10 15.17 15.38
N PRO A 139 3.58 15.52 14.17
CA PRO A 139 4.79 14.92 13.63
C PRO A 139 5.96 15.20 14.58
N ASP A 140 6.84 14.21 14.75
CA ASP A 140 7.93 14.26 15.73
C ASP A 140 8.66 15.61 15.71
N HIS A 141 8.83 16.21 16.89
CA HIS A 141 9.52 17.48 17.10
C HIS A 141 10.96 17.46 16.61
N LYS A 142 11.55 16.27 16.46
CA LYS A 142 12.89 16.07 15.87
C LYS A 142 12.92 16.26 14.35
N LYS A 143 11.77 16.29 13.66
CA LYS A 143 11.70 16.54 12.22
C LYS A 143 11.83 18.04 11.91
N LEU A 144 12.47 18.37 10.79
CA LEU A 144 12.53 19.74 10.28
C LEU A 144 11.11 20.30 10.07
N ALA A 145 10.92 21.61 10.32
CA ALA A 145 9.61 22.27 10.19
C ALA A 145 8.97 22.07 8.80
N LEU A 146 9.77 22.04 7.73
CA LEU A 146 9.30 21.74 6.38
C LEU A 146 8.67 20.34 6.29
N HIS A 147 9.30 19.33 6.89
CA HIS A 147 8.79 17.96 6.91
C HIS A 147 7.51 17.85 7.74
N GLN A 148 7.40 18.57 8.85
CA GLN A 148 6.19 18.63 9.66
C GLN A 148 5.03 19.24 8.86
N SER A 149 5.28 20.36 8.17
CA SER A 149 4.30 21.03 7.31
C SER A 149 3.81 20.10 6.18
N ARG A 150 4.74 19.41 5.51
CA ARG A 150 4.41 18.41 4.48
C ARG A 150 3.56 17.26 5.01
N ILE A 151 3.83 16.75 6.21
CA ILE A 151 3.01 15.69 6.80
C ILE A 151 1.60 16.21 7.08
N TYR A 152 1.51 17.38 7.71
CA TYR A 152 0.24 18.00 8.08
C TYR A 152 -0.65 18.28 6.85
N SER A 153 -0.07 18.74 5.74
CA SER A 153 -0.84 19.06 4.53
C SER A 153 -1.58 17.87 3.93
N GLU A 154 -1.09 16.65 4.14
CA GLU A 154 -1.67 15.44 3.54
C GLU A 154 -2.80 14.80 4.37
N ILE A 155 -3.08 15.27 5.59
CA ILE A 155 -4.05 14.64 6.49
C ILE A 155 -5.45 14.51 5.88
N LYS A 156 -5.86 15.51 5.08
CA LYS A 156 -7.15 15.49 4.38
C LYS A 156 -7.24 14.33 3.39
N LEU A 157 -6.15 13.97 2.72
CA LEU A 157 -6.13 12.86 1.77
C LEU A 157 -6.26 11.51 2.47
N LEU A 158 -5.59 11.34 3.61
CA LEU A 158 -5.74 10.15 4.45
C LEU A 158 -7.21 9.99 4.87
N LEU A 159 -7.80 11.04 5.45
CA LEU A 159 -9.18 11.01 5.96
C LEU A 159 -10.20 10.73 4.84
N ASN A 160 -10.03 11.38 3.68
CA ASN A 160 -10.92 11.18 2.53
C ASN A 160 -10.82 9.76 1.96
N SER A 161 -9.61 9.20 1.91
CA SER A 161 -9.39 7.82 1.46
C SER A 161 -9.99 6.82 2.45
N TRP A 162 -9.72 7.01 3.74
CA TRP A 162 -10.25 6.17 4.81
C TRP A 162 -11.78 6.16 4.82
N LYS A 163 -12.42 7.34 4.82
CA LYS A 163 -13.88 7.48 4.84
C LYS A 163 -14.52 6.73 3.68
N ARG A 164 -14.02 6.96 2.45
CA ARG A 164 -14.55 6.35 1.23
C ARG A 164 -14.52 4.82 1.27
N MET A 165 -13.48 4.25 1.87
CA MET A 165 -13.31 2.80 1.93
C MET A 165 -14.06 2.20 3.10
N PHE A 166 -14.05 2.85 4.26
CA PHE A 166 -14.79 2.41 5.45
C PHE A 166 -16.30 2.34 5.18
N GLU A 167 -16.85 3.27 4.41
CA GLU A 167 -18.26 3.24 3.97
C GLU A 167 -18.59 2.08 3.02
N ARG A 168 -17.61 1.44 2.38
CA ARG A 168 -17.81 0.32 1.45
C ARG A 168 -17.71 -1.06 2.11
N THR A 169 -17.15 -1.12 3.31
CA THR A 169 -16.84 -2.37 4.02
C THR A 169 -17.84 -2.69 5.14
N GLN A 170 -18.83 -1.80 5.35
CA GLN A 170 -20.02 -1.99 6.18
C GLN A 170 -21.22 -2.39 5.32
#